data_AF-A0A482V812-F1
#
_entry.id   AF-A0A482V812-F1
#
_cell.length_a   1.000
_cell.length_b   1.000
_cell.length_c   1.000
_cell.angle_alpha   90.00
_cell.angle_beta   90.00
_cell.angle_gamma   90.00
#
_symmetry.space_group_name_H-M   'P 1'
#
loop_
_entity.id
_entity.type
_entity.pdbx_description
1 polymer ?
#
loop_
_entity_poly.entity_id
_entity_poly.type
_entity_poly.pdbx_seq_one_letter_code
_entity_poly.pdbx_strand_id
1 'polypeptide(L)'
;MLILIRTLFAVIYLTLINANSIRFNNTGIQNLVVILQGVGHPPSNGTLLTAGNYSEIIVLNEWEGSFYTYPEECLNTACDYPVTKVSVAFERYMFGSFYDFLLVDLNQGFNVPASIKSLTRTDCDIGCDADLLAICPEEDQIKNEEGELVTCKTSVGNFQEFKKLCPEARVDGGDLDLSVCASMSYEITFG
;
A
#
# COMPACT_ATOMS: atom_id res chain seq x y z
N MET A 1 -67.42 4.03 10.75
CA MET A 1 -66.78 3.43 9.56
C MET A 1 -65.29 3.67 9.72
N LEU A 2 -64.55 2.64 10.14
CA LEU A 2 -63.14 2.70 10.57
C LEU A 2 -62.20 2.83 9.35
N ILE A 3 -61.30 3.80 9.37
CA ILE A 3 -60.22 3.94 8.38
C ILE A 3 -59.04 3.07 8.86
N LEU A 4 -58.74 2.01 8.11
CA LEU A 4 -57.54 1.19 8.33
C LEU A 4 -56.31 1.92 7.75
N ILE A 5 -55.44 2.40 8.62
CA ILE A 5 -54.08 2.83 8.24
C ILE A 5 -53.21 1.58 8.23
N ARG A 6 -52.81 1.11 7.04
CA ARG A 6 -51.77 0.08 6.89
C ARG A 6 -50.42 0.74 7.06
N THR A 7 -49.84 0.64 8.26
CA THR A 7 -48.46 1.03 8.52
C THR A 7 -47.53 0.02 7.86
N LEU A 8 -46.81 0.45 6.82
CA LEU A 8 -45.75 -0.32 6.17
C LEU A 8 -44.50 -0.22 7.07
N PHE A 9 -44.16 -1.28 7.80
CA PHE A 9 -42.89 -1.37 8.51
C PHE A 9 -41.80 -1.74 7.50
N ALA A 10 -41.05 -0.75 7.02
CA ALA A 10 -39.79 -0.99 6.33
C ALA A 10 -38.73 -1.34 7.38
N VAL A 11 -38.39 -2.62 7.49
CA VAL A 11 -37.23 -3.08 8.27
C VAL A 11 -35.98 -2.69 7.48
N ILE A 12 -35.37 -1.56 7.83
CA ILE A 12 -34.05 -1.20 7.33
C ILE A 12 -33.05 -2.08 8.08
N TYR A 13 -32.58 -3.16 7.44
CA TYR A 13 -31.40 -3.86 7.88
C TYR A 13 -30.19 -2.96 7.62
N LEU A 14 -29.76 -2.19 8.61
CA LEU A 14 -28.40 -1.65 8.63
C LEU A 14 -27.45 -2.81 8.92
N THR A 15 -26.93 -3.45 7.88
CA THR A 15 -25.70 -4.23 8.02
C THR A 15 -24.58 -3.23 8.30
N LEU A 16 -24.00 -3.27 9.49
CA LEU A 16 -22.74 -2.59 9.76
C LEU A 16 -21.71 -3.19 8.82
N ILE A 17 -21.32 -2.45 7.79
CA ILE A 17 -20.21 -2.84 6.92
C ILE A 17 -18.96 -2.56 7.74
N ASN A 18 -18.31 -3.63 8.19
CA ASN A 18 -16.99 -3.58 8.77
C ASN A 18 -16.02 -3.12 7.67
N ALA A 19 -15.43 -1.94 7.85
CA ALA A 19 -14.56 -1.30 6.86
C ALA A 19 -13.34 -0.62 7.51
N ASN A 20 -12.22 -0.68 6.78
CA ASN A 20 -10.95 -0.07 7.13
C ASN A 20 -10.82 1.26 6.40
N SER A 21 -10.36 2.30 7.11
CA SER A 21 -9.94 3.54 6.47
C SER A 21 -8.44 3.51 6.20
N ILE A 22 -8.04 3.81 4.96
CA ILE A 22 -6.64 3.90 4.57
C ILE A 22 -6.39 5.30 4.01
N ARG A 23 -5.52 6.04 4.69
CA ARG A 23 -4.99 7.31 4.19
C ARG A 23 -3.70 7.04 3.42
N PHE A 24 -3.61 7.55 2.20
CA PHE A 24 -2.35 7.61 1.44
C PHE A 24 -1.76 9.00 1.57
N ASN A 25 -0.55 9.11 2.09
CA ASN A 25 0.15 10.37 2.27
C ASN A 25 1.37 10.42 1.34
N ASN A 26 1.49 11.47 0.52
CA ASN A 26 2.67 11.70 -0.30
C ASN A 26 3.53 12.78 0.35
N THR A 27 4.60 12.35 1.01
CA THR A 27 5.60 13.21 1.66
C THR A 27 6.73 13.63 0.73
N GLY A 28 6.79 13.04 -0.47
CA GLY A 28 7.74 13.39 -1.50
C GLY A 28 7.47 14.73 -2.17
N ILE A 29 8.39 15.12 -3.04
CA ILE A 29 8.33 16.37 -3.82
C ILE A 29 7.66 16.23 -5.19
N GLN A 30 7.43 14.99 -5.63
CA GLN A 30 6.85 14.66 -6.93
C GLN A 30 5.41 14.18 -6.76
N ASN A 31 4.59 14.41 -7.78
CA ASN A 31 3.27 13.80 -7.85
C ASN A 31 3.39 12.31 -8.13
N LEU A 32 2.53 11.51 -7.51
CA LEU A 32 2.51 10.06 -7.65
C LEU A 32 1.16 9.59 -8.19
N VAL A 33 1.17 8.47 -8.90
CA VAL A 33 -0.04 7.74 -9.28
C VAL A 33 -0.15 6.53 -8.39
N VAL A 34 -1.11 6.53 -7.46
CA VAL A 34 -1.36 5.40 -6.56
C VAL A 34 -2.16 4.35 -7.30
N ILE A 35 -1.64 3.13 -7.34
CA ILE A 35 -2.28 1.95 -7.91
C ILE A 35 -2.75 1.05 -6.78
N LEU A 36 -4.01 0.62 -6.86
CA LEU A 36 -4.59 -0.40 -5.99
C LEU A 36 -4.68 -1.71 -6.76
N GLN A 37 -4.20 -2.80 -6.17
CA GLN A 37 -4.30 -4.13 -6.74
C GLN A 37 -4.84 -5.11 -5.70
N GLY A 38 -6.13 -5.46 -5.81
CA GLY A 38 -6.75 -6.49 -4.97
C GLY A 38 -6.40 -7.90 -5.45
N VAL A 39 -6.40 -8.88 -4.52
CA VAL A 39 -6.21 -10.29 -4.89
C VAL A 39 -7.31 -10.75 -5.84
N GLY A 40 -6.92 -11.40 -6.94
CA GLY A 40 -7.83 -11.88 -7.98
C GLY A 40 -8.44 -10.77 -8.87
N HIS A 41 -7.99 -9.53 -8.73
CA HIS A 41 -8.49 -8.39 -9.51
C HIS A 41 -7.35 -7.73 -10.29
N PRO A 42 -7.62 -7.15 -11.48
CA PRO A 42 -6.63 -6.35 -12.19
C PRO A 42 -6.29 -5.09 -11.37
N PRO A 43 -5.07 -4.53 -11.56
CA PRO A 43 -4.73 -3.24 -10.99
C PRO A 43 -5.72 -2.14 -11.42
N SER A 44 -5.99 -1.20 -10.53
CA SER A 44 -6.77 0.00 -10.83
C SER A 44 -6.10 0.86 -11.91
N ASN A 45 -6.85 1.74 -12.56
CA ASN A 45 -6.31 2.74 -13.50
C ASN A 45 -5.38 3.78 -12.84
N GLY A 46 -5.27 3.76 -11.51
CA GLY A 46 -4.48 4.71 -10.74
C GLY A 46 -5.24 5.98 -10.37
N THR A 47 -4.75 6.66 -9.34
CA THR A 47 -5.28 7.94 -8.89
C THR A 47 -4.11 8.86 -8.56
N LEU A 48 -4.19 10.10 -9.04
CA LEU A 48 -3.17 11.10 -8.76
C LEU A 48 -3.16 11.47 -7.27
N LEU A 49 -1.98 11.41 -6.67
CA LEU A 49 -1.68 11.84 -5.31
C LEU A 49 -0.60 12.92 -5.38
N THR A 50 -1.04 14.17 -5.30
CA THR A 50 -0.17 15.35 -5.42
C THR A 50 0.86 15.41 -4.29
N ALA A 51 2.07 15.90 -4.59
CA ALA A 51 3.12 16.13 -3.60
C ALA A 51 2.61 16.90 -2.38
N GLY A 52 2.99 16.46 -1.18
CA GLY A 52 2.60 17.06 0.10
C GLY A 52 1.12 16.92 0.47
N ASN A 53 0.34 16.14 -0.27
CA ASN A 53 -1.07 15.91 0.00
C ASN A 53 -1.36 14.47 0.40
N TYR A 54 -2.57 14.24 0.90
CA TYR A 54 -3.09 12.91 1.18
C TYR A 54 -4.43 12.66 0.48
N SER A 55 -4.75 11.38 0.28
CA SER A 55 -6.06 10.88 -0.10
C SER A 55 -6.50 9.82 0.89
N GLU A 56 -7.79 9.53 0.97
CA GLU A 56 -8.34 8.50 1.85
C GLU A 56 -9.33 7.63 1.09
N ILE A 57 -9.27 6.33 1.36
CA ILE A 57 -10.22 5.34 0.85
C ILE A 57 -10.79 4.52 1.98
N ILE A 58 -11.94 3.92 1.71
CA ILE A 58 -12.56 2.93 2.58
C ILE A 58 -12.52 1.59 1.86
N VAL A 59 -11.96 0.58 2.50
CA VAL A 59 -11.94 -0.81 2.00
C VAL A 59 -12.68 -1.72 2.96
N LEU A 60 -13.22 -2.83 2.46
CA LEU A 60 -13.90 -3.82 3.30
C LEU A 60 -12.90 -4.49 4.25
N ASN A 61 -13.35 -4.91 5.42
CA ASN A 61 -12.47 -5.50 6.42
C ASN A 61 -11.88 -6.87 6.06
N GLU A 62 -12.38 -7.55 5.03
CA GLU A 62 -11.78 -8.80 4.52
C GLU A 62 -10.89 -8.57 3.30
N TRP A 63 -10.59 -7.30 2.98
CA TRP A 63 -9.84 -6.97 1.78
C TRP A 63 -8.38 -7.39 1.89
N GLU A 64 -7.86 -7.91 0.77
CA GLU A 64 -6.47 -8.28 0.59
C GLU A 64 -5.97 -7.69 -0.73
N GLY A 65 -4.80 -7.08 -0.67
CA GLY A 65 -4.20 -6.50 -1.86
C GLY A 65 -2.93 -5.73 -1.56
N SER A 66 -2.51 -4.98 -2.56
CA SER A 66 -1.31 -4.15 -2.51
C SER A 66 -1.57 -2.76 -3.06
N PHE A 67 -0.78 -1.82 -2.55
CA PHE A 67 -0.72 -0.44 -2.96
C PHE A 67 0.71 -0.13 -3.39
N TYR A 68 0.86 0.58 -4.49
CA TYR A 68 2.15 1.03 -4.98
C TYR A 68 1.96 2.29 -5.82
N THR A 69 3.07 2.93 -6.16
CA THR A 69 3.04 4.20 -6.89
C THR A 69 3.88 4.16 -8.13
N TYR A 70 3.49 4.95 -9.11
CA TYR A 70 4.34 5.33 -10.24
C TYR A 70 4.50 6.85 -10.29
N PRO A 71 5.49 7.38 -11.04
CA PRO A 71 5.56 8.80 -11.37
C PRO A 71 4.30 9.27 -12.13
N GLU A 72 4.00 10.58 -12.08
CA GLU A 72 2.81 11.18 -12.72
C GLU A 72 2.70 10.89 -14.22
N GLU A 73 3.83 10.78 -14.92
CA GLU A 73 3.88 10.43 -16.35
C GLU A 73 3.19 9.09 -16.68
N CYS A 74 3.07 8.21 -15.70
CA CYS A 74 2.42 6.91 -15.82
C CYS A 74 0.88 6.95 -15.65
N LEU A 75 0.28 8.13 -15.47
CA LEU A 75 -1.17 8.26 -15.30
C LEU A 75 -1.94 7.87 -16.57
N ASN A 76 -1.41 8.22 -17.75
CA ASN A 76 -2.05 7.96 -19.04
C ASN A 76 -1.22 7.05 -19.95
N THR A 77 -0.08 6.57 -19.46
CA THR A 77 0.84 5.69 -20.16
C THR A 77 1.15 4.51 -19.26
N ALA A 78 1.08 3.29 -19.81
CA ALA A 78 1.39 2.11 -19.02
C ALA A 78 2.88 2.08 -18.65
N CYS A 79 3.16 2.07 -17.34
CA CYS A 79 4.49 1.83 -16.80
C CYS A 79 4.56 0.41 -16.22
N ASP A 80 5.64 -0.29 -16.53
CA ASP A 80 5.96 -1.61 -16.01
C ASP A 80 7.32 -1.56 -15.32
N TYR A 81 7.39 -0.69 -14.31
CA TYR A 81 8.58 -0.52 -13.49
C TYR A 81 8.45 -1.41 -12.25
N PRO A 82 9.55 -2.04 -11.78
CA PRO A 82 9.57 -2.56 -10.43
C PRO A 82 9.37 -1.41 -9.45
N VAL A 83 8.61 -1.64 -8.37
CA VAL A 83 8.19 -0.61 -7.43
C VAL A 83 8.14 -1.17 -6.03
N THR A 84 8.26 -0.26 -5.05
CA THR A 84 7.95 -0.55 -3.66
C THR A 84 6.46 -0.87 -3.53
N LYS A 85 6.12 -2.00 -2.91
CA LYS A 85 4.72 -2.41 -2.67
C LYS A 85 4.40 -2.42 -1.19
N VAL A 86 3.26 -1.87 -0.83
CA VAL A 86 2.67 -1.97 0.51
C VAL A 86 1.48 -2.91 0.43
N SER A 87 1.59 -4.10 1.03
CA SER A 87 0.55 -5.12 1.00
C SER A 87 -0.15 -5.22 2.33
N VAL A 88 -1.46 -5.47 2.28
CA VAL A 88 -2.29 -5.67 3.47
C VAL A 88 -3.24 -6.85 3.28
N ALA A 89 -3.56 -7.49 4.39
CA ALA A 89 -4.57 -8.53 4.47
C ALA A 89 -5.34 -8.36 5.79
N PHE A 90 -6.56 -7.84 5.72
CA PHE A 90 -7.35 -7.49 6.90
C PHE A 90 -8.20 -8.65 7.44
N GLU A 91 -8.58 -8.58 8.71
CA GLU A 91 -9.43 -9.55 9.45
C GLU A 91 -9.06 -11.03 9.22
N ARG A 92 -7.78 -11.35 9.39
CA ARG A 92 -7.31 -12.74 9.41
C ARG A 92 -7.50 -13.36 10.78
N TYR A 93 -8.32 -14.39 10.82
CA TYR A 93 -8.55 -15.15 12.05
C TYR A 93 -7.35 -16.04 12.37
N MET A 94 -6.64 -15.73 13.44
CA MET A 94 -5.48 -16.49 13.94
C MET A 94 -5.50 -16.51 15.47
N PHE A 95 -5.04 -17.59 16.10
CA PHE A 95 -4.95 -17.68 17.57
C PHE A 95 -6.20 -17.28 18.38
N GLY A 96 -7.40 -17.42 17.79
CA GLY A 96 -8.66 -17.05 18.46
C GLY A 96 -9.04 -15.56 18.36
N SER A 97 -8.38 -14.78 17.50
CA SER A 97 -8.67 -13.34 17.29
C SER A 97 -8.45 -12.95 15.83
N PHE A 98 -8.94 -11.77 15.44
CA PHE A 98 -8.73 -11.19 14.11
C PHE A 98 -7.50 -10.28 14.11
N TYR A 99 -6.69 -10.41 13.07
CA TYR A 99 -5.47 -9.64 12.87
C TYR A 99 -5.36 -9.15 11.44
N ASP A 100 -4.63 -8.07 11.27
CA ASP A 100 -4.29 -7.46 10.00
C ASP A 100 -2.82 -7.72 9.75
N PHE A 101 -2.49 -8.27 8.58
CA PHE A 101 -1.10 -8.45 8.16
C PHE A 101 -0.69 -7.31 7.26
N LEU A 102 0.45 -6.70 7.57
CA LEU A 102 1.05 -5.61 6.82
C LEU A 102 2.43 -6.03 6.33
N LEU A 103 2.78 -5.62 5.12
CA LEU A 103 4.07 -5.93 4.50
C LEU A 103 4.52 -4.76 3.63
N VAL A 104 5.79 -4.39 3.73
CA VAL A 104 6.49 -3.60 2.71
C VAL A 104 7.40 -4.52 1.92
N ASP A 105 7.20 -4.58 0.61
CA ASP A 105 7.87 -5.49 -0.30
C ASP A 105 8.70 -4.74 -1.34
N LEU A 106 9.99 -5.03 -1.33
CA LEU A 106 11.03 -4.51 -2.21
C LEU A 106 11.64 -5.62 -3.08
N ASN A 107 11.12 -6.85 -3.04
CA ASN A 107 11.74 -7.99 -3.73
C ASN A 107 11.84 -7.82 -5.25
N GLN A 108 10.98 -7.00 -5.86
CA GLN A 108 11.07 -6.69 -7.30
C GLN A 108 11.86 -5.41 -7.59
N GLY A 109 11.81 -4.44 -6.67
CA GLY A 109 12.57 -3.20 -6.76
C GLY A 109 12.01 -2.12 -5.85
N PHE A 110 12.56 -0.93 -6.00
CA PHE A 110 12.29 0.24 -5.18
C PHE A 110 12.22 1.48 -6.07
N ASN A 111 11.19 2.29 -5.89
CA ASN A 111 11.05 3.58 -6.57
C ASN A 111 10.93 4.75 -5.58
N VAL A 112 10.18 4.56 -4.49
CA VAL A 112 10.03 5.54 -3.41
C VAL A 112 10.08 4.85 -2.04
N PRO A 113 10.54 5.56 -0.99
CA PRO A 113 10.32 5.13 0.38
C PRO A 113 8.84 4.88 0.65
N ALA A 114 8.54 3.86 1.44
CA ALA A 114 7.16 3.57 1.81
C ALA A 114 7.04 2.96 3.20
N SER A 115 5.98 3.32 3.91
CA SER A 115 5.63 2.76 5.21
C SER A 115 4.12 2.64 5.37
N ILE A 116 3.71 1.78 6.29
CA ILE A 116 2.32 1.65 6.72
C ILE A 116 2.27 1.56 8.24
N LYS A 117 1.44 2.42 8.84
CA LYS A 117 1.21 2.43 10.27
C LYS A 117 -0.26 2.52 10.62
N SER A 118 -0.62 2.01 11.79
CA SER A 118 -1.94 2.26 12.37
C SER A 118 -2.03 3.69 12.88
N LEU A 119 -3.17 4.34 12.62
CA LEU A 119 -3.48 5.67 13.16
C LEU A 119 -3.97 5.61 14.62
N THR A 120 -4.28 4.41 15.12
CA THR A 120 -4.83 4.20 16.48
C THR A 120 -3.89 3.41 17.40
N ARG A 121 -2.86 2.78 16.84
CA ARG A 121 -1.91 1.92 17.55
C ARG A 121 -0.49 2.28 17.18
N THR A 122 0.35 2.44 18.20
CA THR A 122 1.77 2.82 18.02
C THR A 122 2.69 1.62 17.82
N ASP A 123 2.23 0.40 18.11
CA ASP A 123 2.97 -0.85 17.96
C ASP A 123 2.75 -1.51 16.60
N CYS A 124 2.15 -0.78 15.67
CA CYS A 124 1.76 -1.23 14.36
C CYS A 124 2.31 -0.27 13.32
N ASP A 125 3.57 -0.47 12.96
CA ASP A 125 4.31 0.27 11.95
C ASP A 125 5.27 -0.71 11.26
N ILE A 126 5.48 -0.54 9.95
CA ILE A 126 6.44 -1.28 9.15
C ILE A 126 6.77 -0.44 7.92
N GLY A 127 8.05 -0.31 7.60
CA GLY A 127 8.47 0.61 6.54
C GLY A 127 9.89 0.43 6.04
N CYS A 128 10.18 1.23 5.01
CA CYS A 128 11.50 1.47 4.46
C CYS A 128 11.60 2.95 4.12
N ASP A 129 12.24 3.73 4.99
CA ASP A 129 12.43 5.17 4.83
C ASP A 129 13.72 5.54 4.08
N ALA A 130 14.58 4.54 3.81
CA ALA A 130 15.85 4.76 3.13
C ALA A 130 15.64 5.08 1.64
N ASP A 131 16.40 6.04 1.11
CA ASP A 131 16.48 6.28 -0.33
C ASP A 131 17.41 5.24 -0.97
N LEU A 132 16.82 4.16 -1.49
CA LEU A 132 17.57 3.09 -2.15
C LEU A 132 17.95 3.43 -3.59
N LEU A 133 17.39 4.48 -4.20
CA LEU A 133 17.83 4.96 -5.52
C LEU A 133 19.24 5.53 -5.44
N ALA A 134 19.58 6.21 -4.34
CA ALA A 134 20.89 6.82 -4.12
C ALA A 134 22.05 5.81 -4.08
N ILE A 135 21.75 4.53 -3.80
CA ILE A 135 22.75 3.44 -3.75
C ILE A 135 22.54 2.41 -4.87
N CYS A 136 21.66 2.69 -5.83
CA CYS A 136 21.32 1.73 -6.87
C CYS A 136 22.50 1.50 -7.83
N PRO A 137 22.98 0.23 -7.99
CA PRO A 137 23.99 -0.11 -8.98
C PRO A 137 23.56 0.28 -10.40
N GLU A 138 24.49 0.71 -11.24
CA GLU A 138 24.18 1.21 -12.59
C GLU A 138 23.43 0.17 -13.45
N GLU A 139 23.75 -1.11 -13.30
CA GLU A 139 23.11 -2.22 -13.99
C GLU A 139 21.66 -2.49 -13.57
N ASP A 140 21.25 -2.00 -12.39
CA ASP A 140 19.92 -2.19 -11.81
C ASP A 140 19.06 -0.91 -11.90
N GLN A 141 19.63 0.19 -12.40
CA GLN A 141 18.93 1.45 -12.62
C GLN A 141 17.99 1.36 -13.82
N ILE A 142 16.74 1.76 -13.61
CA ILE A 142 15.77 1.96 -14.68
C ILE A 142 15.45 3.45 -14.74
N LYS A 143 15.59 4.00 -15.94
CA LYS A 143 15.43 5.42 -16.21
C LYS A 143 14.19 5.67 -17.06
N ASN A 144 13.55 6.82 -16.85
CA ASN A 144 12.48 7.29 -17.73
C ASN A 144 13.04 7.79 -19.07
N GLU A 145 12.15 8.26 -19.95
CA GLU A 145 12.53 8.79 -21.27
C GLU A 145 13.43 10.03 -21.19
N GLU A 146 13.39 10.76 -20.06
CA GLU A 146 14.23 11.92 -19.78
C GLU A 146 15.63 11.55 -19.24
N GLY A 147 15.87 10.25 -18.98
CA GLY A 147 17.13 9.73 -18.46
C GLY A 147 17.25 9.85 -16.94
N GLU A 148 16.17 10.19 -16.25
CA GLU A 148 16.10 10.28 -14.78
C GLU A 148 15.93 8.89 -14.17
N LEU A 149 16.65 8.61 -13.08
CA LEU A 149 16.50 7.37 -12.33
C LEU A 149 15.15 7.36 -11.61
N VAL A 150 14.24 6.48 -12.03
CA VAL A 150 12.87 6.39 -11.47
C VAL A 150 12.64 5.12 -10.64
N THR A 151 13.44 4.08 -10.86
CA THR A 151 13.40 2.87 -10.03
C THR A 151 14.72 2.12 -10.03
N CYS A 152 14.96 1.38 -8.95
CA CYS A 152 16.03 0.43 -8.81
C CYS A 152 15.48 -0.99 -8.77
N LYS A 153 15.95 -1.87 -9.64
CA LYS A 153 15.62 -3.29 -9.58
C LYS A 153 16.33 -3.94 -8.40
N THR A 154 15.62 -4.80 -7.67
CA THR A 154 16.26 -5.62 -6.64
C THR A 154 16.92 -6.84 -7.30
N SER A 155 18.19 -7.06 -6.97
CA SER A 155 19.04 -8.08 -7.59
C SER A 155 19.98 -8.72 -6.56
N VAL A 156 20.68 -9.78 -6.97
CA VAL A 156 21.71 -10.42 -6.12
C VAL A 156 22.82 -9.44 -5.74
N GLY A 157 23.04 -8.39 -6.54
CA GLY A 157 24.08 -7.39 -6.29
C GLY A 157 23.74 -6.39 -5.19
N ASN A 158 22.46 -6.13 -4.92
CA ASN A 158 22.03 -5.06 -4.01
C ASN A 158 21.11 -5.51 -2.85
N PHE A 159 20.52 -6.72 -2.91
CA PHE A 159 19.51 -7.13 -1.93
C PHE A 159 20.00 -7.13 -0.48
N GLN A 160 21.29 -7.43 -0.23
CA GLN A 160 21.86 -7.41 1.12
C GLN A 160 21.94 -5.99 1.69
N GLU A 161 22.32 -5.00 0.87
CA GLU A 161 22.37 -3.62 1.32
C GLU A 161 20.95 -3.06 1.51
N PHE A 162 20.02 -3.42 0.60
CA PHE A 162 18.60 -3.09 0.75
C PHE A 162 18.04 -3.66 2.06
N LYS A 163 18.32 -4.93 2.37
CA LYS A 163 17.86 -5.57 3.62
C LYS A 163 18.48 -4.94 4.86
N LYS A 164 19.73 -4.49 4.79
CA LYS A 164 20.41 -3.80 5.88
C LYS A 164 19.81 -2.41 6.15
N LEU A 165 19.45 -1.66 5.10
CA LEU A 165 18.84 -0.34 5.23
C LEU A 165 17.36 -0.39 5.57
N CYS A 166 16.67 -1.43 5.10
CA CYS A 166 15.24 -1.65 5.31
C CYS A 166 15.02 -3.04 5.93
N PRO A 167 15.36 -3.21 7.22
CA PRO A 167 15.37 -4.51 7.90
C PRO A 167 13.98 -5.11 8.05
N GLU A 168 12.93 -4.29 8.11
CA GLU A 168 11.54 -4.75 8.25
C GLU A 168 10.88 -5.03 6.91
N ALA A 169 11.44 -4.54 5.80
CA ALA A 169 10.92 -4.82 4.47
C ALA A 169 11.34 -6.22 3.99
N ARG A 170 10.47 -6.85 3.20
CA ARG A 170 10.84 -8.03 2.42
C ARG A 170 11.66 -7.59 1.22
N VAL A 171 12.88 -8.08 1.13
CA VAL A 171 13.82 -7.72 0.05
C VAL A 171 14.15 -8.92 -0.84
N ASP A 172 13.88 -10.13 -0.38
CA ASP A 172 14.06 -11.36 -1.15
C ASP A 172 12.80 -12.22 -1.09
N GLY A 173 12.81 -13.37 -1.78
CA GLY A 173 11.76 -14.38 -1.69
C GLY A 173 11.82 -15.21 -0.41
N GLY A 174 12.55 -14.76 0.62
CA GLY A 174 12.71 -15.41 1.91
C GLY A 174 11.51 -15.22 2.82
N ASP A 175 11.74 -15.36 4.13
CA ASP A 175 10.68 -15.29 5.13
C ASP A 175 9.93 -13.96 5.06
N LEU A 176 8.61 -14.03 5.26
CA LEU A 176 7.76 -12.84 5.28
C LEU A 176 7.93 -12.14 6.63
N ASP A 177 8.65 -11.02 6.63
CA ASP A 177 8.63 -10.08 7.75
C ASP A 177 7.28 -9.34 7.73
N LEU A 178 6.27 -9.99 8.31
CA LEU A 178 4.93 -9.44 8.44
C LEU A 178 4.81 -8.69 9.76
N SER A 179 4.31 -7.46 9.69
CA SER A 179 3.78 -6.79 10.87
C SER A 179 2.34 -7.24 11.09
N VAL A 180 2.02 -7.64 12.32
CA VAL A 180 0.71 -8.16 12.71
C VAL A 180 0.03 -7.16 13.61
N CYS A 181 -1.14 -6.68 13.19
CA CYS A 181 -1.86 -5.63 13.86
C CYS A 181 -3.32 -6.00 14.13
N ALA A 182 -4.01 -5.15 14.88
CA ALA A 182 -5.47 -5.16 14.94
C ALA A 182 -5.92 -3.70 15.02
N SER A 183 -6.25 -3.10 13.88
CA SER A 183 -6.68 -1.70 13.75
C SER A 183 -7.75 -1.58 12.67
N MET A 184 -8.45 -0.46 12.64
CA MET A 184 -9.42 -0.13 11.59
C MET A 184 -9.01 1.09 10.74
N SER A 185 -7.85 1.66 11.04
CA SER A 185 -7.41 2.92 10.44
C SER A 185 -5.90 2.92 10.28
N TYR A 186 -5.46 3.16 9.05
CA TYR A 186 -4.08 3.08 8.62
C TYR A 186 -3.68 4.32 7.82
N GLU A 187 -2.40 4.64 7.87
CA GLU A 187 -1.76 5.62 7.00
C GLU A 187 -0.62 4.91 6.26
N ILE A 188 -0.70 4.90 4.94
CA ILE A 188 0.37 4.50 4.03
C ILE A 188 1.07 5.79 3.59
N THR A 189 2.36 5.88 3.83
CA THR A 189 3.18 7.02 3.41
C THR A 189 4.07 6.61 2.25
N PHE A 190 4.15 7.48 1.23
CA PHE A 190 5.08 7.36 0.12
C PHE A 190 5.95 8.63 0.03
N GLY A 191 7.26 8.46 -0.13
CA GLY A 191 8.21 9.55 -0.40
C GLY A 191 9.01 10.02 0.80
#